data_AF-A0A5U8K7S4-F1
#
_entry.id   AF-A0A5U8K7S4-F1
#
_cell.length_a   1.000
_cell.length_b   1.000
_cell.length_c   1.000
_cell.angle_alpha   90.00
_cell.angle_beta   90.00
_cell.angle_gamma   90.00
#
_symmetry.space_group_name_H-M   'P 1'
#
loop_
_entity.id
_entity.type
_entity.pdbx_description
1 polymer ?
#
loop_
_entity_poly.entity_id
_entity_poly.type
_entity_poly.pdbx_seq_one_letter_code
_entity_poly.pdbx_strand_id
1 'polypeptide(L)'
;MKTPIKEDWLFALPVPDVVHTREPLLPEPEQAPPGRCICCRANVQHRFLLNESYPLRRLTENLSDTAVRLERATTTLQRLQSKKPPSEPDDLKKHLAALKAAERTLSQASLAARRLALRHVQKAEIVSTEPLKPQESGLFNEETDAPFSLCAFCHAWHALNGFAAAQGAMVWLPDLHPSVVVALNRRALQAIFSGDKPRVRQGREVLTALMHNRLAVEEKFRSFRPADFADALRRCPPSQRDALRDNMNGLALILTPDSFPEQHIIN
;
A
#
# COMPACT_ATOMS: atom_id res chain seq x y z
N MET A 1 18.87 -17.61 5.84
CA MET A 1 18.12 -17.07 4.67
C MET A 1 17.23 -15.96 5.18
N LYS A 2 17.39 -14.72 4.70
CA LYS A 2 16.45 -13.64 5.05
C LYS A 2 15.10 -13.97 4.43
N THR A 3 14.03 -13.85 5.23
CA THR A 3 12.65 -13.97 4.78
C THR A 3 12.36 -12.88 3.74
N PRO A 4 11.64 -13.16 2.64
CA PRO A 4 11.25 -12.12 1.69
C PRO A 4 10.37 -11.06 2.37
N ILE A 5 10.56 -9.78 2.07
CA ILE A 5 9.74 -8.66 2.61
C ILE A 5 8.24 -8.98 2.55
N LYS A 6 7.73 -9.57 1.47
CA LYS A 6 6.30 -9.91 1.33
C LYS A 6 5.76 -10.76 2.51
N GLU A 7 6.58 -11.58 3.15
CA GLU A 7 6.17 -12.38 4.31
C GLU A 7 6.02 -11.50 5.57
N ASP A 8 6.86 -10.48 5.70
CA ASP A 8 6.90 -9.56 6.84
C ASP A 8 5.78 -8.50 6.82
N TRP A 9 5.18 -8.20 5.66
CA TRP A 9 4.17 -7.13 5.50
C TRP A 9 2.84 -7.64 4.97
N LEU A 10 1.72 -7.06 5.43
CA LEU A 10 0.38 -7.48 5.01
C LEU A 10 0.04 -6.91 3.62
N PHE A 11 0.44 -5.66 3.37
CA PHE A 11 0.29 -4.95 2.10
C PHE A 11 1.48 -4.02 1.90
N ALA A 12 2.49 -4.49 1.17
CA ALA A 12 3.68 -3.70 0.86
C ALA A 12 3.39 -2.67 -0.24
N LEU A 13 2.57 -1.66 0.07
CA LEU A 13 2.14 -0.63 -0.88
C LEU A 13 3.11 0.57 -0.90
N PRO A 14 3.27 1.24 -2.06
CA PRO A 14 2.71 0.90 -3.37
C PRO A 14 3.29 -0.38 -3.99
N VAL A 15 2.56 -0.97 -4.93
CA VAL A 15 2.98 -2.10 -5.75
C VAL A 15 2.90 -1.68 -7.22
N PRO A 16 3.91 -1.97 -8.06
CA PRO A 16 3.86 -1.65 -9.48
C PRO A 16 2.60 -2.24 -10.14
N ASP A 17 1.83 -1.40 -10.83
CA ASP A 17 0.59 -1.80 -11.51
C ASP A 17 0.34 -0.97 -12.78
N VAL A 18 -0.69 -1.35 -13.52
CA VAL A 18 -1.17 -0.60 -14.68
C VAL A 18 -2.65 -0.31 -14.60
N VAL A 19 -3.02 0.84 -15.15
CA VAL A 19 -4.41 1.08 -15.54
C VAL A 19 -4.67 0.30 -16.83
N HIS A 20 -5.70 -0.54 -16.83
CA HIS A 20 -6.06 -1.31 -18.01
C HIS A 20 -6.76 -0.41 -19.04
N THR A 21 -5.96 0.26 -19.86
CA THR A 21 -6.43 1.00 -21.02
C THR A 21 -6.03 0.30 -22.33
N ARG A 22 -6.76 0.58 -23.40
CA ARG A 22 -6.37 0.23 -24.78
C ARG A 22 -5.35 1.21 -25.35
N GLU A 23 -5.19 2.37 -24.73
CA GLU A 23 -4.26 3.42 -25.16
C GLU A 23 -2.81 3.08 -24.78
N PRO A 24 -1.83 3.48 -25.61
CA PRO A 24 -0.42 3.22 -25.33
C PRO A 24 0.13 4.05 -24.16
N LEU A 25 -0.41 5.26 -23.96
CA LEU A 25 -0.09 6.16 -22.84
C LEU A 25 -1.37 6.59 -22.16
N LEU A 26 -1.32 6.74 -20.84
CA LEU A 26 -2.44 7.31 -20.10
C LEU A 26 -2.55 8.82 -20.34
N PRO A 27 -3.77 9.37 -20.35
CA PRO A 27 -3.96 10.82 -20.31
C PRO A 27 -3.36 11.40 -19.02
N GLU A 28 -3.20 12.73 -19.01
CA GLU A 28 -2.79 13.43 -17.81
C GLU A 28 -3.79 13.15 -16.67
N PRO A 29 -3.31 12.81 -15.46
CA PRO A 29 -4.20 12.43 -14.38
C PRO A 29 -4.97 13.64 -13.84
N GLU A 30 -6.25 13.44 -13.58
CA GLU A 30 -7.10 14.45 -12.95
C GLU A 30 -6.68 14.72 -11.51
N GLN A 31 -6.65 15.99 -11.10
CA GLN A 31 -6.29 16.37 -9.73
C GLN A 31 -7.44 16.12 -8.75
N ALA A 32 -7.11 15.56 -7.60
CA ALA A 32 -8.00 15.41 -6.46
C ALA A 32 -7.69 16.47 -5.39
N PRO A 33 -8.64 16.79 -4.48
CA PRO A 33 -8.38 17.72 -3.39
C PRO A 33 -7.17 17.32 -2.54
N PRO A 34 -6.46 18.29 -1.90
CA PRO A 34 -5.39 18.01 -0.96
C PRO A 34 -5.78 17.00 0.11
N GLY A 35 -4.81 16.26 0.65
CA GLY A 35 -5.07 15.35 1.75
C GLY A 35 -4.10 14.18 1.81
N ARG A 36 -4.53 13.13 2.51
CA ARG A 36 -3.72 11.94 2.71
C ARG A 36 -3.79 11.02 1.49
N CYS A 37 -2.63 10.58 1.01
CA CYS A 37 -2.53 9.57 -0.03
C CYS A 37 -2.97 8.21 0.55
N ILE A 38 -3.98 7.57 -0.04
CA ILE A 38 -4.45 6.25 0.41
C ILE A 38 -3.33 5.19 0.40
N CYS A 39 -2.38 5.29 -0.55
CA CYS A 39 -1.34 4.29 -0.72
C CYS A 39 -0.20 4.44 0.31
N CYS A 40 0.56 5.54 0.29
CA CYS A 40 1.70 5.75 1.20
C CYS A 40 1.37 6.51 2.49
N ARG A 41 0.13 7.03 2.65
CA ARG A 41 -0.32 7.83 3.80
C ARG A 41 0.41 9.15 4.06
N ALA A 42 1.21 9.63 3.11
CA ALA A 42 1.71 10.99 3.16
C ALA A 42 0.56 11.99 2.97
N ASN A 43 0.52 13.04 3.79
CA ASN A 43 -0.29 14.23 3.51
C ASN A 43 0.42 15.05 2.43
N VAL A 44 -0.30 15.41 1.38
CA VAL A 44 0.24 16.14 0.22
C VAL A 44 -0.74 17.21 -0.22
N GLN A 45 -0.24 18.27 -0.85
CA GLN A 45 -1.10 19.32 -1.42
C GLN A 45 -1.72 18.85 -2.74
N HIS A 46 -0.98 18.03 -3.51
CA HIS A 46 -1.43 17.54 -4.80
C HIS A 46 -1.70 16.04 -4.75
N ARG A 47 -2.96 15.66 -4.99
CA ARG A 47 -3.38 14.28 -5.22
C ARG A 47 -3.96 14.14 -6.62
N PHE A 48 -3.99 12.91 -7.09
CA PHE A 48 -4.42 12.55 -8.43
C PHE A 48 -5.39 11.38 -8.34
N LEU A 49 -6.45 11.45 -9.13
CA LEU A 49 -7.44 10.39 -9.23
C LEU A 49 -6.89 9.23 -10.05
N LEU A 50 -7.11 8.02 -9.54
CA LEU A 50 -6.84 6.78 -10.25
C LEU A 50 -8.10 5.92 -10.23
N ASN A 51 -8.71 5.73 -11.40
CA ASN A 51 -9.99 5.03 -11.50
C ASN A 51 -9.85 3.52 -11.28
N GLU A 52 -8.70 2.95 -11.65
CA GLU A 52 -8.46 1.52 -11.55
C GLU A 52 -7.06 1.20 -11.02
N SER A 53 -7.01 0.30 -10.05
CA SER A 53 -5.78 -0.33 -9.57
C SER A 53 -6.15 -1.64 -8.90
N TYR A 54 -5.55 -2.75 -9.34
CA TYR A 54 -5.89 -4.05 -8.78
C TYR A 54 -5.39 -4.19 -7.33
N PRO A 55 -4.14 -3.81 -6.96
CA PRO A 55 -3.69 -3.82 -5.58
C PRO A 55 -4.54 -2.95 -4.66
N LEU A 56 -5.01 -1.78 -5.13
CA LEU A 56 -5.86 -0.91 -4.30
C LEU A 56 -7.27 -1.47 -4.15
N ARG A 57 -7.89 -2.02 -5.20
CA ARG A 57 -9.17 -2.75 -5.06
C ARG A 57 -9.09 -3.89 -4.06
N ARG A 58 -8.02 -4.69 -4.12
CA ARG A 58 -7.79 -5.77 -3.14
C ARG A 58 -7.64 -5.23 -1.72
N LEU A 59 -7.00 -4.08 -1.53
CA LEU A 59 -6.94 -3.42 -0.22
C LEU A 59 -8.36 -3.05 0.26
N THR A 60 -9.16 -2.41 -0.58
CA THR A 60 -10.55 -2.02 -0.30
C THR A 60 -11.41 -3.21 0.11
N GLU A 61 -11.34 -4.31 -0.67
CA GLU A 61 -12.04 -5.55 -0.37
C GLU A 61 -11.63 -6.13 1.01
N ASN A 62 -10.33 -6.16 1.31
CA ASN A 62 -9.84 -6.66 2.59
C ASN A 62 -10.25 -5.76 3.78
N LEU A 63 -10.27 -4.44 3.59
CA LEU A 63 -10.76 -3.50 4.59
C LEU A 63 -12.25 -3.73 4.86
N SER A 64 -13.06 -3.80 3.82
CA SER A 64 -14.51 -4.05 3.92
C SER A 64 -14.82 -5.39 4.60
N ASP A 65 -14.21 -6.48 4.12
CA ASP A 65 -14.38 -7.82 4.71
C ASP A 65 -13.99 -7.86 6.19
N THR A 66 -12.89 -7.19 6.54
CA THR A 66 -12.41 -7.14 7.92
C THR A 66 -13.31 -6.28 8.78
N ALA A 67 -13.87 -5.18 8.26
CA ALA A 67 -14.81 -4.34 8.98
C ALA A 67 -16.09 -5.12 9.33
N VAL A 68 -16.65 -5.84 8.35
CA VAL A 68 -17.82 -6.71 8.56
C VAL A 68 -17.52 -7.79 9.61
N ARG A 69 -16.34 -8.41 9.58
CA ARG A 69 -15.94 -9.42 10.58
C ARG A 69 -15.80 -8.82 11.97
N LEU A 70 -15.18 -7.64 12.08
CA LEU A 70 -14.98 -6.94 13.35
C LEU A 70 -16.32 -6.53 13.97
N GLU A 71 -17.23 -5.99 13.18
CA GLU A 71 -18.58 -5.63 13.62
C GLU A 71 -19.35 -6.86 14.10
N ARG A 72 -19.38 -7.93 13.30
CA ARG A 72 -20.06 -9.19 13.67
C ARG A 72 -19.51 -9.79 14.96
N ALA A 73 -18.18 -9.80 15.13
CA ALA A 73 -17.54 -10.31 16.34
C ALA A 73 -17.90 -9.46 17.57
N THR A 74 -17.88 -8.13 17.43
CA THR A 74 -18.26 -7.18 18.48
C THR A 74 -19.70 -7.38 18.91
N THR A 75 -20.64 -7.38 17.97
CA THR A 75 -22.08 -7.57 18.21
C THR A 75 -22.36 -8.94 18.84
N THR A 76 -21.66 -9.99 18.41
CA THR A 76 -21.83 -11.34 18.97
C THR A 76 -21.41 -11.39 20.44
N LEU A 77 -20.26 -10.80 20.78
CA LEU A 77 -19.78 -10.74 22.15
C LEU A 77 -20.71 -9.92 23.04
N GLN A 78 -21.11 -8.73 22.60
CA GLN A 78 -22.05 -7.87 23.32
C GLN A 78 -23.39 -8.58 23.60
N ARG A 79 -23.92 -9.30 22.62
CA ARG A 79 -25.16 -10.08 22.78
C ARG A 79 -25.03 -11.24 23.77
N LEU A 80 -23.84 -11.83 23.90
CA LEU A 80 -23.61 -12.88 24.90
C LEU A 80 -23.45 -12.28 26.30
N GLN A 81 -22.74 -11.15 26.41
CA GLN A 81 -22.51 -10.44 27.68
C GLN A 81 -23.80 -9.82 28.25
N SER A 82 -24.75 -9.41 27.41
CA SER A 82 -26.02 -8.84 27.86
C SER A 82 -27.02 -9.88 28.37
N LYS A 83 -26.81 -11.17 28.09
CA LYS A 83 -27.69 -12.25 28.58
C LYS A 83 -27.37 -12.57 30.04
N LYS A 84 -28.41 -12.76 30.85
CA LYS A 84 -28.25 -13.29 32.21
C LYS A 84 -27.62 -14.69 32.15
N PRO A 85 -26.58 -14.98 32.96
CA PRO A 85 -25.98 -16.32 33.02
C PRO A 85 -27.03 -17.39 33.40
N PRO A 86 -27.02 -18.57 32.76
CA PRO A 86 -27.86 -19.69 33.15
C PRO A 86 -27.59 -20.13 34.59
N SER A 87 -28.63 -20.57 35.31
CA SER A 87 -28.51 -21.14 36.66
C SER A 87 -28.10 -22.62 36.65
N GLU A 88 -28.46 -23.35 35.60
CA GLU A 88 -28.11 -24.77 35.44
C GLU A 88 -26.62 -24.96 35.13
N PRO A 89 -25.89 -25.83 35.85
CA PRO A 89 -24.43 -25.98 35.73
C PRO A 89 -23.93 -26.29 34.31
N ASP A 90 -24.61 -27.19 33.60
CA ASP A 90 -24.21 -27.61 32.25
C ASP A 90 -24.42 -26.49 31.21
N ASP A 91 -25.50 -25.72 31.35
CA ASP A 91 -25.77 -24.60 30.45
C ASP A 91 -24.89 -23.39 30.78
N LEU A 92 -24.54 -23.18 32.04
CA LEU A 92 -23.52 -22.22 32.45
C LEU A 92 -22.17 -22.56 31.79
N LYS A 93 -21.76 -23.83 31.80
CA LYS A 93 -20.51 -24.27 31.15
C LYS A 93 -20.52 -23.99 29.64
N LYS A 94 -21.63 -24.28 28.95
CA LYS A 94 -21.79 -23.96 27.51
C LYS A 94 -21.73 -22.45 27.26
N HIS A 95 -22.39 -21.65 28.10
CA HIS A 95 -22.39 -20.19 28.00
C HIS A 95 -20.98 -19.61 28.15
N LEU A 96 -20.21 -20.05 29.15
CA LEU A 96 -18.82 -19.62 29.35
C LEU A 96 -17.92 -20.05 28.18
N ALA A 97 -18.11 -21.24 27.63
CA ALA A 97 -17.38 -21.69 26.44
C ALA A 97 -17.69 -20.81 25.21
N ALA A 98 -18.96 -20.44 25.02
CA ALA A 98 -19.38 -19.55 23.94
C ALA A 98 -18.82 -18.13 24.11
N LEU A 99 -18.81 -17.58 25.33
CA LEU A 99 -18.19 -16.29 25.64
C LEU A 99 -16.70 -16.30 25.28
N LYS A 100 -15.96 -17.31 25.76
CA LYS A 100 -14.52 -17.46 25.47
C LYS A 100 -14.24 -17.60 23.97
N ALA A 101 -15.11 -18.29 23.23
CA ALA A 101 -15.00 -18.39 21.79
C ALA A 101 -15.23 -17.03 21.10
N ALA A 102 -16.26 -16.27 21.52
CA ALA A 102 -16.54 -14.95 20.99
C ALA A 102 -15.42 -13.94 21.27
N GLU A 103 -14.83 -13.97 22.47
CA GLU A 103 -13.66 -13.15 22.82
C GLU A 103 -12.46 -13.44 21.92
N ARG A 104 -12.20 -14.73 21.62
CA ARG A 104 -11.13 -15.14 20.70
C ARG A 104 -11.40 -14.65 19.29
N THR A 105 -12.63 -14.78 18.80
CA THR A 105 -13.01 -14.28 17.47
C THR A 105 -12.85 -12.76 17.38
N LEU A 106 -13.26 -12.01 18.40
CA LEU A 106 -13.05 -10.56 18.45
C LEU A 106 -11.56 -10.22 18.47
N SER A 107 -10.77 -10.90 19.29
CA SER A 107 -9.31 -10.71 19.37
C SER A 107 -8.63 -10.90 18.00
N GLN A 108 -9.03 -11.94 17.25
CA GLN A 108 -8.52 -12.21 15.90
C GLN A 108 -8.95 -11.14 14.89
N ALA A 109 -10.22 -10.71 14.94
CA ALA A 109 -10.73 -9.65 14.07
C ALA A 109 -10.05 -8.30 14.35
N SER A 110 -9.84 -7.96 15.63
CA SER A 110 -9.13 -6.74 16.04
C SER A 110 -7.68 -6.75 15.57
N LEU A 111 -6.99 -7.89 15.66
CA LEU A 111 -5.63 -8.03 15.14
C LEU A 111 -5.58 -7.86 13.61
N ALA A 112 -6.51 -8.46 12.88
CA ALA A 112 -6.60 -8.32 11.44
C ALA A 112 -6.86 -6.85 11.02
N ALA A 113 -7.81 -6.18 11.69
CA ALA A 113 -8.11 -4.78 11.46
C ALA A 113 -6.89 -3.88 11.79
N ARG A 114 -6.21 -4.11 12.92
CA ARG A 114 -4.99 -3.38 13.28
C ARG A 114 -3.88 -3.57 12.24
N ARG A 115 -3.70 -4.78 11.69
CA ARG A 115 -2.69 -5.04 10.64
C ARG A 115 -2.97 -4.29 9.33
N LEU A 116 -4.25 -4.15 8.95
CA LEU A 116 -4.64 -3.31 7.81
C LEU A 116 -4.47 -1.81 8.12
N ALA A 117 -4.86 -1.41 9.34
CA ALA A 117 -4.70 -0.07 9.85
C ALA A 117 -3.22 0.34 9.95
N LEU A 118 -2.30 -0.58 10.18
CA LEU A 118 -0.87 -0.35 10.29
C LEU A 118 -0.10 -1.07 9.17
N ARG A 119 -0.66 -1.09 7.94
CA ARG A 119 -0.10 -1.80 6.77
C ARG A 119 1.36 -1.47 6.43
N HIS A 120 1.86 -0.32 6.89
CA HIS A 120 3.24 0.14 6.74
C HIS A 120 4.12 -0.11 7.98
N VAL A 121 3.69 -0.98 8.90
CA VAL A 121 4.45 -1.50 10.06
C VAL A 121 4.59 -3.02 9.91
N GLN A 122 5.74 -3.59 10.35
CA GLN A 122 6.01 -5.02 10.17
C GLN A 122 4.99 -5.86 10.96
N LYS A 123 4.54 -6.98 10.39
CA LYS A 123 3.58 -7.90 11.04
C LYS A 123 4.07 -8.38 12.41
N ALA A 124 5.38 -8.58 12.56
CA ALA A 124 6.00 -9.03 13.80
C ALA A 124 5.87 -8.01 14.94
N GLU A 125 5.76 -6.72 14.62
CA GLU A 125 5.54 -5.64 15.59
C GLU A 125 4.06 -5.50 15.98
N ILE A 126 3.15 -6.01 15.14
CA ILE A 126 1.70 -5.90 15.32
C ILE A 126 1.18 -7.19 15.96
N VAL A 127 1.29 -7.25 17.30
CA VAL A 127 0.89 -8.42 18.10
C VAL A 127 -0.35 -8.19 18.97
N SER A 128 -0.68 -6.94 19.28
CA SER A 128 -1.80 -6.64 20.17
C SER A 128 -3.14 -7.01 19.54
N THR A 129 -3.98 -7.71 20.30
CA THR A 129 -5.36 -8.07 19.96
C THR A 129 -6.41 -7.17 20.63
N GLU A 130 -5.96 -6.15 21.36
CA GLU A 130 -6.86 -5.18 22.00
C GLU A 130 -7.66 -4.39 20.95
N PRO A 131 -8.79 -3.76 21.33
CA PRO A 131 -9.52 -2.85 20.46
C PRO A 131 -8.62 -1.80 19.81
N LEU A 132 -8.98 -1.36 18.60
CA LEU A 132 -8.19 -0.39 17.85
C LEU A 132 -8.16 0.94 18.61
N LYS A 133 -6.97 1.55 18.68
CA LYS A 133 -6.79 2.91 19.19
C LYS A 133 -7.52 3.90 18.25
N PRO A 134 -7.94 5.08 18.71
CA PRO A 134 -8.63 6.05 17.86
C PRO A 134 -7.89 6.38 16.55
N GLN A 135 -6.57 6.49 16.60
CA GLN A 135 -5.72 6.71 15.43
C GLN A 135 -5.75 5.50 14.47
N GLU A 136 -5.66 4.27 14.99
CA GLU A 136 -5.74 3.04 14.19
C GLU A 136 -7.13 2.90 13.55
N SER A 137 -8.19 3.22 14.29
CA SER A 137 -9.56 3.23 13.76
C SER A 137 -9.73 4.25 12.64
N GLY A 138 -9.19 5.47 12.79
CA GLY A 138 -9.21 6.48 11.73
C GLY A 138 -8.41 6.07 10.48
N LEU A 139 -7.36 5.27 10.67
CA LEU A 139 -6.54 4.70 9.60
C LEU A 139 -7.15 3.46 8.93
N PHE A 140 -8.00 2.73 9.65
CA PHE A 140 -8.74 1.57 9.17
C PHE A 140 -9.99 1.98 8.37
N ASN A 141 -10.67 3.03 8.83
CA ASN A 141 -11.90 3.55 8.24
C ASN A 141 -11.67 4.67 7.22
N GLU A 142 -10.46 4.77 6.64
CA GLU A 142 -10.18 5.74 5.58
C GLU A 142 -11.03 5.42 4.35
N GLU A 143 -11.45 6.45 3.61
CA GLU A 143 -12.13 6.24 2.33
C GLU A 143 -11.18 5.56 1.35
N THR A 144 -11.56 4.36 0.93
CA THR A 144 -10.74 3.51 0.08
C THR A 144 -11.42 3.06 -1.20
N ASP A 145 -12.57 3.64 -1.54
CA ASP A 145 -13.26 3.29 -2.79
C ASP A 145 -12.66 4.03 -3.99
N ALA A 146 -12.90 3.49 -5.18
CA ALA A 146 -12.53 4.16 -6.42
C ALA A 146 -13.48 5.34 -6.70
N PRO A 147 -13.01 6.46 -7.28
CA PRO A 147 -11.64 6.70 -7.73
C PRO A 147 -10.64 6.94 -6.57
N PHE A 148 -9.47 6.32 -6.66
CA PHE A 148 -8.46 6.40 -5.60
C PHE A 148 -7.70 7.74 -5.68
N SER A 149 -7.59 8.44 -4.55
CA SER A 149 -6.82 9.68 -4.46
C SER A 149 -5.38 9.42 -3.99
N LEU A 150 -4.42 9.53 -4.92
CA LEU A 150 -3.01 9.18 -4.71
C LEU A 150 -2.10 10.40 -4.81
N CYS A 151 -1.00 10.45 -4.04
CA CYS A 151 0.08 11.38 -4.36
C CYS A 151 0.75 10.99 -5.69
N ALA A 152 1.41 11.95 -6.33
CA ALA A 152 2.01 11.77 -7.65
C ALA A 152 2.96 10.55 -7.75
N PHE A 153 3.73 10.29 -6.69
CA PHE A 153 4.62 9.13 -6.60
C PHE A 153 3.85 7.80 -6.60
N CYS A 154 2.85 7.66 -5.75
CA CYS A 154 2.05 6.43 -5.68
C CYS A 154 1.21 6.26 -6.94
N HIS A 155 0.71 7.35 -7.52
CA HIS A 155 0.01 7.32 -8.79
C HIS A 155 0.90 6.69 -9.88
N ALA A 156 2.14 7.18 -10.05
CA ALA A 156 3.07 6.64 -11.04
C ALA A 156 3.38 5.15 -10.83
N TRP A 157 3.46 4.68 -9.58
CA TRP A 157 3.64 3.25 -9.28
C TRP A 157 2.46 2.41 -9.77
N HIS A 158 1.23 2.91 -9.68
CA HIS A 158 0.03 2.20 -10.13
C HIS A 158 -0.31 2.45 -11.62
N ALA A 159 0.39 3.38 -12.25
CA ALA A 159 0.20 3.81 -13.63
C ALA A 159 1.54 3.76 -14.37
N LEU A 160 2.17 2.58 -14.45
CA LEU A 160 3.50 2.44 -15.08
C LEU A 160 3.54 2.82 -16.58
N ASN A 161 2.38 2.84 -17.23
CA ASN A 161 2.19 3.33 -18.60
C ASN A 161 1.83 4.84 -18.67
N GLY A 162 1.94 5.57 -17.56
CA GLY A 162 1.77 7.02 -17.50
C GLY A 162 3.07 7.79 -17.75
N PHE A 163 2.95 9.06 -18.10
CA PHE A 163 4.09 9.93 -18.42
C PHE A 163 5.14 9.97 -17.31
N ALA A 164 4.73 10.24 -16.05
CA ALA A 164 5.67 10.35 -14.93
C ALA A 164 6.48 9.06 -14.73
N ALA A 165 5.84 7.89 -14.82
CA ALA A 165 6.52 6.62 -14.70
C ALA A 165 7.52 6.40 -15.85
N ALA A 166 7.18 6.80 -17.08
CA ALA A 166 8.06 6.64 -18.25
C ALA A 166 9.40 7.38 -18.12
N GLN A 167 9.46 8.44 -17.32
CA GLN A 167 10.71 9.19 -17.04
C GLN A 167 11.57 8.57 -15.94
N GLY A 168 11.02 7.59 -15.21
CA GLY A 168 11.67 6.88 -14.12
C GLY A 168 12.35 5.59 -14.58
N ALA A 169 12.77 4.79 -13.59
CA ALA A 169 13.28 3.44 -13.83
C ALA A 169 12.81 2.46 -12.75
N MET A 170 12.66 1.20 -13.16
CA MET A 170 12.47 0.08 -12.25
C MET A 170 13.81 -0.33 -11.66
N VAL A 171 13.86 -0.48 -10.34
CA VAL A 171 15.06 -0.87 -9.57
C VAL A 171 14.73 -2.01 -8.60
N TRP A 172 15.76 -2.75 -8.18
CA TRP A 172 15.60 -3.89 -7.26
C TRP A 172 15.95 -3.49 -5.83
N LEU A 173 14.94 -3.32 -4.97
CA LEU A 173 15.08 -2.93 -3.56
C LEU A 173 14.31 -3.90 -2.65
N PRO A 174 14.70 -5.18 -2.59
CA PRO A 174 13.96 -6.23 -1.89
C PRO A 174 14.03 -6.13 -0.36
N ASP A 175 14.92 -5.29 0.18
CA ASP A 175 15.11 -5.05 1.61
C ASP A 175 14.44 -3.74 2.09
N LEU A 176 13.79 -2.97 1.19
CA LEU A 176 13.08 -1.75 1.57
C LEU A 176 11.57 -1.89 1.38
N HIS A 177 10.81 -1.42 2.37
CA HIS A 177 9.37 -1.29 2.23
C HIS A 177 9.02 -0.23 1.17
N PRO A 178 8.08 -0.48 0.23
CA PRO A 178 7.79 0.46 -0.86
C PRO A 178 7.39 1.87 -0.41
N SER A 179 6.66 2.01 0.70
CA SER A 179 6.33 3.34 1.25
C SER A 179 7.57 4.12 1.70
N VAL A 180 8.62 3.43 2.17
CA VAL A 180 9.91 4.02 2.51
C VAL A 180 10.64 4.44 1.24
N VAL A 181 10.62 3.62 0.19
CA VAL A 181 11.21 3.99 -1.12
C VAL A 181 10.55 5.25 -1.67
N VAL A 182 9.21 5.33 -1.64
CA VAL A 182 8.46 6.54 -2.03
C VAL A 182 8.86 7.75 -1.18
N ALA A 183 9.00 7.59 0.14
CA ALA A 183 9.39 8.69 1.02
C ALA A 183 10.81 9.19 0.74
N LEU A 184 11.75 8.27 0.50
CA LEU A 184 13.14 8.60 0.12
C LEU A 184 13.19 9.30 -1.24
N ASN A 185 12.50 8.75 -2.24
CA ASN A 185 12.46 9.35 -3.58
C ASN A 185 11.81 10.73 -3.55
N ARG A 186 10.71 10.92 -2.81
CA ARG A 186 10.09 12.23 -2.59
C ARG A 186 11.06 13.22 -1.97
N ARG A 187 11.68 12.88 -0.85
CA ARG A 187 12.62 13.78 -0.15
C ARG A 187 13.83 14.14 -1.02
N ALA A 188 14.34 13.19 -1.80
CA ALA A 188 15.42 13.43 -2.74
C ALA A 188 15.03 14.45 -3.81
N LEU A 189 13.84 14.29 -4.42
CA LEU A 189 13.36 15.23 -5.42
C LEU A 189 13.05 16.61 -4.82
N GLN A 190 12.40 16.69 -3.66
CA GLN A 190 12.19 17.95 -2.93
C GLN A 190 13.52 18.67 -2.65
N ALA A 191 14.56 17.94 -2.30
CA ALA A 191 15.89 18.49 -2.10
C ALA A 191 16.49 19.02 -3.42
N ILE A 192 16.33 18.29 -4.53
CA ILE A 192 16.78 18.72 -5.87
C ILE A 192 16.06 19.99 -6.35
N PHE A 193 14.78 20.15 -5.99
CA PHE A 193 13.99 21.34 -6.36
C PHE A 193 14.08 22.50 -5.36
N SER A 194 14.81 22.34 -4.25
CA SER A 194 14.84 23.34 -3.17
C SER A 194 15.61 24.63 -3.47
N GLY A 195 16.37 24.69 -4.58
CA GLY A 195 17.26 25.81 -4.92
C GLY A 195 18.54 25.92 -4.07
N ASP A 196 18.61 25.21 -2.93
CA ASP A 196 19.75 25.22 -2.02
C ASP A 196 20.85 24.24 -2.47
N LYS A 197 22.01 24.75 -2.92
CA LYS A 197 23.06 23.95 -3.59
C LYS A 197 23.54 22.72 -2.78
N PRO A 198 23.86 22.82 -1.48
CA PRO A 198 24.24 21.66 -0.67
C PRO A 198 23.12 20.63 -0.57
N ARG A 199 21.88 21.07 -0.36
CA ARG A 199 20.70 20.19 -0.32
C ARG A 199 20.42 19.52 -1.67
N VAL A 200 20.58 20.25 -2.78
CA VAL A 200 20.48 19.71 -4.14
C VAL A 200 21.49 18.59 -4.34
N ARG A 201 22.75 18.78 -3.89
CA ARG A 201 23.78 17.75 -3.98
C ARG A 201 23.39 16.49 -3.20
N GLN A 202 22.94 16.64 -1.95
CA GLN A 202 22.46 15.51 -1.14
C GLN A 202 21.28 14.78 -1.79
N GLY A 203 20.32 15.53 -2.35
CA GLY A 203 19.18 14.96 -3.07
C GLY A 203 19.62 14.13 -4.28
N ARG A 204 20.59 14.61 -5.05
CA ARG A 204 21.19 13.87 -6.17
C ARG A 204 21.92 12.61 -5.70
N GLU A 205 22.70 12.70 -4.62
CA GLU A 205 23.40 11.54 -4.05
C GLU A 205 22.43 10.42 -3.65
N VAL A 206 21.32 10.77 -2.98
CA VAL A 206 20.26 9.80 -2.62
C VAL A 206 19.59 9.22 -3.87
N LEU A 207 19.21 10.05 -4.84
CA LEU A 207 18.57 9.58 -6.07
C LEU A 207 19.49 8.63 -6.85
N THR A 208 20.76 9.01 -6.98
CA THR A 208 21.79 8.17 -7.60
C THR A 208 21.93 6.84 -6.85
N ALA A 209 22.01 6.84 -5.52
CA ALA A 209 22.08 5.60 -4.72
C ALA A 209 20.88 4.67 -4.95
N LEU A 210 19.65 5.21 -5.05
CA LEU A 210 18.46 4.42 -5.38
C LEU A 210 18.57 3.80 -6.78
N MET A 211 19.02 4.59 -7.77
CA MET A 211 19.13 4.18 -9.18
C MET A 211 20.25 3.17 -9.46
N HIS A 212 21.26 3.05 -8.58
CA HIS A 212 22.32 2.04 -8.72
C HIS A 212 21.77 0.60 -8.78
N ASN A 213 20.61 0.35 -8.16
CA ASN A 213 19.97 -0.96 -8.13
C ASN A 213 19.18 -1.30 -9.41
N ARG A 214 19.29 -0.49 -10.45
CA ARG A 214 18.66 -0.70 -11.77
C ARG A 214 19.27 -1.90 -12.51
N LEU A 215 20.59 -2.09 -12.44
CA LEU A 215 21.29 -3.13 -13.21
C LEU A 215 20.79 -4.53 -12.86
N ALA A 216 20.52 -4.80 -11.58
CA ALA A 216 19.95 -6.07 -11.13
C ALA A 216 18.57 -6.37 -11.76
N VAL A 217 17.78 -5.33 -12.04
CA VAL A 217 16.50 -5.47 -12.74
C VAL A 217 16.73 -5.78 -14.22
N GLU A 218 17.64 -5.07 -14.86
CA GLU A 218 18.00 -5.29 -16.26
C GLU A 218 18.54 -6.70 -16.51
N GLU A 219 19.39 -7.22 -15.61
CA GLU A 219 19.89 -8.59 -15.68
C GLU A 219 18.78 -9.63 -15.56
N LYS A 220 17.85 -9.44 -14.60
CA LYS A 220 16.78 -10.39 -14.30
C LYS A 220 15.63 -10.35 -15.30
N PHE A 221 15.21 -9.16 -15.71
CA PHE A 221 14.01 -8.92 -16.52
C PHE A 221 14.31 -8.49 -17.96
N ARG A 222 15.58 -8.28 -18.33
CA ARG A 222 16.03 -7.76 -19.63
C ARG A 222 15.51 -6.36 -19.97
N SER A 223 14.93 -5.68 -18.98
CA SER A 223 14.53 -4.28 -19.05
C SER A 223 14.44 -3.70 -17.66
N PHE A 224 14.64 -2.38 -17.57
CA PHE A 224 14.35 -1.56 -16.39
C PHE A 224 13.27 -0.51 -16.68
N ARG A 225 12.71 -0.49 -17.89
CA ARG A 225 11.76 0.55 -18.34
C ARG A 225 10.38 0.25 -17.78
N PRO A 226 9.74 1.18 -17.04
CA PRO A 226 8.41 0.95 -16.47
C PRO A 226 7.35 0.49 -17.48
N ALA A 227 7.41 1.00 -18.71
CA ALA A 227 6.52 0.61 -19.80
C ALA A 227 6.58 -0.90 -20.16
N ASP A 228 7.75 -1.53 -20.07
CA ASP A 228 7.89 -2.96 -20.41
C ASP A 228 7.21 -3.85 -19.35
N PHE A 229 7.31 -3.47 -18.07
CA PHE A 229 6.57 -4.10 -16.97
C PHE A 229 5.07 -3.84 -17.10
N ALA A 230 4.70 -2.64 -17.54
CA ALA A 230 3.32 -2.27 -17.79
C ALA A 230 2.69 -3.16 -18.89
N ASP A 231 3.41 -3.34 -19.99
CA ASP A 231 3.01 -4.21 -21.09
C ASP A 231 2.88 -5.67 -20.66
N ALA A 232 3.83 -6.17 -19.86
CA ALA A 232 3.76 -7.52 -19.30
C ALA A 232 2.51 -7.71 -18.43
N LEU A 233 2.22 -6.77 -17.52
CA LEU A 233 1.02 -6.77 -16.68
C LEU A 233 -0.28 -6.72 -17.50
N ARG A 234 -0.31 -5.92 -18.58
CA ARG A 234 -1.49 -5.77 -19.45
C ARG A 234 -1.80 -7.04 -20.23
N ARG A 235 -0.76 -7.72 -20.75
CA ARG A 235 -0.89 -8.97 -21.51
C ARG A 235 -1.14 -10.19 -20.63
N CYS A 236 -0.90 -10.06 -19.32
CA CYS A 236 -1.06 -11.15 -18.37
C CYS A 236 -2.55 -11.44 -18.07
N PRO A 237 -3.03 -12.68 -18.29
CA PRO A 237 -4.41 -13.06 -17.98
C PRO A 237 -4.66 -13.02 -16.46
N PRO A 238 -5.89 -12.73 -16.00
CA PRO A 238 -6.21 -12.58 -14.57
C PRO A 238 -5.68 -13.70 -13.67
N SER A 239 -5.74 -14.95 -14.12
CA SER A 239 -5.28 -16.13 -13.37
C SER A 239 -3.77 -16.19 -13.09
N GLN A 240 -2.96 -15.45 -13.86
CA GLN A 240 -1.50 -15.44 -13.74
C GLN A 240 -0.95 -14.16 -13.11
N ARG A 241 -1.81 -13.15 -12.87
CA ARG A 241 -1.37 -11.84 -12.39
C ARG A 241 -0.74 -11.89 -11.01
N ASP A 242 -1.23 -12.74 -10.13
CA ASP A 242 -0.64 -12.90 -8.79
C ASP A 242 0.76 -13.52 -8.87
N ALA A 243 0.96 -14.55 -9.69
CA ALA A 243 2.27 -15.14 -9.91
C ALA A 243 3.25 -14.13 -10.56
N LEU A 244 2.78 -13.34 -11.51
CA LEU A 244 3.59 -12.28 -12.12
C LEU A 244 3.99 -11.22 -11.09
N ARG A 245 3.05 -10.76 -10.24
CA ARG A 245 3.36 -9.84 -9.13
C ARG A 245 4.34 -10.43 -8.14
N ASP A 246 4.27 -11.73 -7.91
CA ASP A 246 5.19 -12.41 -7.00
C ASP A 246 6.62 -12.42 -7.53
N ASN A 247 6.79 -12.58 -8.83
CA ASN A 247 8.11 -12.46 -9.48
C ASN A 247 8.65 -11.02 -9.44
N MET A 248 7.77 -10.03 -9.38
CA MET A 248 8.06 -8.59 -9.28
C MET A 248 8.26 -8.11 -7.83
N ASN A 249 8.13 -8.98 -6.82
CA ASN A 249 8.38 -8.59 -5.43
C ASN A 249 9.80 -8.04 -5.26
N GLY A 250 9.91 -6.86 -4.63
CA GLY A 250 11.19 -6.15 -4.48
C GLY A 250 11.51 -5.21 -5.63
N LEU A 251 10.72 -5.18 -6.71
CA LEU A 251 10.79 -4.09 -7.67
C LEU A 251 10.22 -2.81 -7.08
N ALA A 252 10.89 -1.70 -7.38
CA ALA A 252 10.45 -0.36 -7.05
C ALA A 252 10.59 0.56 -8.27
N LEU A 253 9.69 1.53 -8.38
CA LEU A 253 9.80 2.61 -9.34
C LEU A 253 10.49 3.81 -8.68
N ILE A 254 11.58 4.28 -9.28
CA ILE A 254 12.25 5.52 -8.89
C ILE A 254 11.96 6.57 -9.95
N LEU A 255 11.34 7.67 -9.50
CA LEU A 255 11.06 8.83 -10.33
C LEU A 255 12.24 9.78 -10.33
N THR A 256 12.44 10.45 -11.46
CA THR A 256 13.50 11.42 -11.72
C THR A 256 12.92 12.84 -11.72
N PRO A 257 13.76 13.89 -11.76
CA PRO A 257 13.25 15.25 -11.90
C PRO A 257 12.33 15.43 -13.12
N ASP A 258 12.63 14.77 -14.24
CA ASP A 258 11.85 14.86 -15.48
C ASP A 258 10.45 14.23 -15.36
N SER A 259 10.23 13.39 -14.34
CA SER A 259 8.90 12.86 -14.02
C SER A 259 7.91 13.95 -13.58
N PHE A 260 8.41 15.13 -13.20
CA PHE A 260 7.64 16.25 -12.66
C PHE A 260 8.02 17.55 -13.37
N PRO A 261 7.48 17.80 -14.58
CA PRO A 261 7.72 19.05 -15.28
C PRO A 261 7.27 20.27 -14.46
N GLU A 262 6.24 20.10 -13.62
CA GLU A 262 5.76 21.09 -12.67
C GLU A 262 6.23 20.77 -11.24
N GLN A 263 7.20 21.55 -10.74
CA GLN A 263 7.90 21.27 -9.48
C GLN A 263 7.00 21.29 -8.23
N HIS A 264 5.88 22.02 -8.28
CA HIS A 264 4.99 22.21 -7.14
C HIS A 264 4.22 20.93 -6.77
N ILE A 265 4.11 19.96 -7.69
CA ILE A 265 3.39 18.68 -7.51
C ILE A 265 4.02 17.80 -6.41
N ILE A 266 5.28 18.04 -6.05
CA ILE A 266 6.07 17.21 -5.13
C ILE A 266 5.86 17.63 -3.66
N ASN A 267 5.27 18.82 -3.43
CA ASN A 267 5.09 19.41 -2.10
C ASN A 267 3.79 18.97 -1.39
#